data_AF-A0A527RE08-F1
#
_entry.id   AF-A0A527RE08-F1
#
_cell.length_a   1.000
_cell.length_b   1.000
_cell.length_c   1.000
_cell.angle_alpha   90.00
_cell.angle_beta   90.00
_cell.angle_gamma   90.00
#
_symmetry.space_group_name_H-M   'P 1'
#
loop_
_entity.id
_entity.type
_entity.pdbx_description
1 polymer ?
#
loop_
_entity_poly.entity_id
_entity_poly.type
_entity_poly.pdbx_seq_one_letter_code
_entity_poly.pdbx_strand_id
1 'polypeptide(L)' 'DKDGKLQEQKARIVAVAGNSIESPRLLLNSESSKFPHGLANSSGQVGKNYMRHTTGSVYAIFDKPVHMYRGTT' A
#
# COMPACT_ATOMS: atom_id res chain seq x y z
N ASP A 1 -13.50 -19.11 -0.93
CA ASP A 1 -12.49 -20.12 -1.31
C ASP A 1 -12.24 -19.97 -2.81
N LYS A 2 -11.56 -20.92 -3.45
CA LYS A 2 -11.32 -20.87 -4.91
C LYS A 2 -12.62 -20.84 -5.75
N ASP A 3 -13.75 -21.23 -5.15
CA ASP A 3 -15.07 -21.30 -5.78
C ASP A 3 -15.93 -20.06 -5.44
N GLY A 4 -15.32 -19.02 -4.86
CA GLY A 4 -15.99 -17.75 -4.51
C GLY A 4 -16.86 -17.82 -3.25
N LYS A 5 -16.88 -18.95 -2.54
CA LYS A 5 -17.67 -19.08 -1.31
C LYS A 5 -17.09 -18.23 -0.19
N LEU A 6 -17.92 -17.40 0.44
CA LEU A 6 -17.57 -16.60 1.61
C LEU A 6 -17.01 -17.50 2.72
N GLN A 7 -15.93 -17.05 3.36
CA GLN A 7 -15.32 -17.72 4.51
C GLN A 7 -15.27 -16.76 5.68
N GLU A 8 -15.55 -17.26 6.88
CA GLU A 8 -15.40 -16.52 8.14
C GLU A 8 -14.31 -17.19 8.97
N GLN A 9 -13.30 -16.43 9.37
CA GLN A 9 -12.25 -16.89 10.26
C GLN A 9 -12.27 -16.09 11.55
N LYS A 10 -12.61 -16.76 12.65
CA LYS A 10 -12.57 -16.15 13.99
C LYS A 10 -11.13 -16.13 14.49
N ALA A 11 -10.75 -15.04 15.14
CA ALA A 11 -9.45 -14.86 15.76
C ALA A 11 -9.58 -13.99 17.02
N ARG A 12 -8.68 -14.21 18.00
CA ARG A 12 -8.61 -13.34 19.20
C ARG A 12 -8.00 -11.97 18.88
N ILE A 13 -7.05 -11.95 17.94
CA ILE A 13 -6.31 -10.76 17.49
C ILE A 13 -6.14 -10.89 15.97
N VAL A 14 -6.25 -9.78 15.26
CA VAL A 14 -6.04 -9.68 13.81
C VAL A 14 -4.98 -8.60 13.54
N ALA A 15 -3.97 -8.92 12.75
CA ALA A 15 -2.98 -7.97 12.24
C ALA A 15 -3.13 -7.83 10.72
N VAL A 16 -3.30 -6.60 10.24
CA VAL A 16 -3.45 -6.32 8.80
C VAL A 16 -2.08 -5.99 8.22
N ALA A 17 -1.65 -6.75 7.21
CA ALA A 17 -0.36 -6.61 6.53
C ALA A 17 -0.53 -6.68 5.00
N GLY A 18 -1.49 -5.92 4.45
CA GLY A 18 -1.88 -5.98 3.05
C GLY A 18 -0.95 -5.25 2.09
N ASN A 19 -0.03 -4.39 2.57
CA ASN A 19 0.71 -3.31 1.86
C ASN A 19 0.04 -1.92 2.00
N SER A 20 0.69 -0.89 1.46
CA SER A 20 0.28 0.53 1.55
C SER A 20 -1.05 0.86 0.86
N ILE A 21 -1.55 -0.01 -0.01
CA ILE A 21 -2.80 0.16 -0.78
C ILE A 21 -3.90 -0.77 -0.25
N GLU A 22 -3.58 -2.04 -0.07
CA GLU A 22 -4.58 -3.06 0.28
C GLU A 22 -4.97 -3.01 1.75
N SER A 23 -4.07 -2.60 2.64
CA SER A 23 -4.41 -2.40 4.06
C SER A 23 -5.47 -1.30 4.25
N PRO A 24 -5.30 -0.07 3.73
CA PRO A 24 -6.34 0.93 3.84
C PRO A 24 -7.60 0.55 3.04
N ARG A 25 -7.49 -0.13 1.89
CA ARG A 25 -8.66 -0.62 1.14
C ARG A 25 -9.51 -1.57 1.97
N LEU A 26 -8.89 -2.54 2.65
CA LEU A 26 -9.59 -3.48 3.52
C LEU A 26 -10.31 -2.75 4.67
N LEU A 27 -9.63 -1.80 5.32
CA LEU A 27 -10.19 -1.05 6.44
C LEU A 27 -11.37 -0.15 6.02
N LEU A 28 -11.25 0.53 4.87
CA LEU A 28 -12.32 1.36 4.32
C LEU A 28 -13.53 0.53 3.89
N ASN A 29 -13.32 -0.67 3.33
CA ASN A 29 -14.39 -1.60 2.98
C ASN A 29 -15.05 -2.28 4.19
N SER A 30 -14.59 -2.01 5.41
CA SER A 30 -15.13 -2.59 6.65
C SER A 30 -16.21 -1.70 7.30
N GLU A 31 -16.94 -0.93 6.49
CA GLU A 31 -18.04 -0.09 6.97
C GLU A 31 -19.14 -0.94 7.65
N SER A 32 -19.61 -0.47 8.80
CA SER A 32 -20.70 -1.09 9.54
C SER A 32 -21.36 -0.08 10.47
N SER A 33 -22.46 -0.46 11.13
CA SER A 33 -23.11 0.39 12.12
C SER A 33 -22.20 0.84 13.27
N LYS A 34 -21.17 0.05 13.62
CA LYS A 34 -20.16 0.40 14.63
C LYS A 34 -19.02 1.27 14.06
N PHE A 35 -18.78 1.18 12.76
CA PHE A 35 -17.68 1.84 12.07
C PHE A 35 -18.22 2.49 10.78
N PRO A 36 -18.95 3.61 10.87
CA PRO A 36 -19.68 4.20 9.75
C PRO A 36 -18.78 4.78 8.64
N HIS A 37 -17.47 4.84 8.88
CA HIS A 37 -16.48 5.32 7.90
C HIS A 37 -15.38 4.28 7.64
N GLY A 38 -15.65 3.01 7.95
CA GLY A 38 -14.67 1.93 7.92
C GLY A 38 -13.93 1.76 9.25
N LEU A 39 -13.41 0.55 9.47
CA LEU A 39 -12.69 0.19 10.69
C LEU A 39 -11.43 1.04 10.85
N ALA A 40 -11.14 1.49 12.08
CA ALA A 40 -9.99 2.33 12.43
C ALA A 40 -9.96 3.72 11.74
N ASN A 41 -11.04 4.15 11.10
CA ASN A 41 -11.09 5.42 10.37
C ASN A 41 -11.85 6.55 11.11
N SER A 42 -11.88 6.54 12.44
CA SER A 42 -12.52 7.61 13.22
C SER A 42 -11.84 8.98 13.04
N SER A 43 -10.55 9.00 12.68
CA SER A 43 -9.80 10.20 12.34
C SER A 43 -9.98 10.67 10.90
N GLY A 44 -10.60 9.84 10.05
CA GLY A 44 -10.71 10.09 8.61
C GLY A 44 -9.36 10.06 7.86
N GLN A 45 -8.31 9.47 8.44
CA GLN A 45 -6.95 9.43 7.85
C GLN A 45 -6.64 8.15 7.07
N VAL A 46 -7.47 7.10 7.16
CA VAL A 46 -7.20 5.84 6.46
C VAL A 46 -7.25 6.10 4.94
N GLY A 47 -6.23 5.62 4.23
CA GLY A 47 -6.07 5.84 2.79
C GLY A 47 -5.56 7.23 2.39
N LYS A 48 -5.32 8.14 3.35
CA LYS A 48 -4.71 9.45 3.11
C LYS A 48 -3.20 9.41 3.39
N ASN A 49 -2.52 10.49 3.00
CA ASN A 49 -1.07 10.66 3.19
C ASN A 49 -0.23 9.57 2.50
N TYR A 50 -0.73 9.05 1.37
CA TYR A 50 0.03 8.14 0.55
C TYR A 50 1.29 8.83 0.02
N MET A 51 2.45 8.26 0.31
CA MET A 51 3.75 8.78 -0.11
C MET A 51 4.46 7.76 -0.98
N ARG A 52 5.05 8.24 -2.06
CA ARG A 52 5.99 7.50 -2.90
C ARG A 52 7.29 8.28 -3.00
N HIS A 53 8.35 7.57 -3.36
CA HIS A 53 9.54 8.23 -3.86
C HIS A 53 9.24 8.79 -5.25
N THR A 54 9.32 10.10 -5.41
CA THR A 54 9.32 10.75 -6.72
C THR A 54 10.69 10.51 -7.35
N THR A 55 10.73 9.81 -8.49
CA THR A 55 11.96 9.52 -9.21
C THR A 55 12.04 10.46 -10.40
N GLY A 56 13.02 11.37 -10.39
CA GLY A 56 13.42 12.15 -11.54
C GLY A 56 14.61 11.48 -12.22
N SER A 57 14.55 11.34 -13.54
CA SER A 57 15.66 10.79 -14.33
C SER A 57 16.14 11.84 -15.32
N VAL A 58 17.45 11.98 -15.44
CA VAL A 58 18.10 12.78 -16.48
C VAL A 58 18.96 11.84 -17.31
N TYR A 59 18.90 12.00 -18.63
CA TYR A 59 19.74 11.26 -19.57
C TYR A 59 20.71 12.23 -20.22
N ALA A 60 21.96 11.81 -20.38
CA ALA A 60 23.02 12.60 -21.02
C ALA A 60 23.93 11.69 -21.85
N ILE A 61 24.48 12.25 -22.93
CA ILE A 61 25.53 11.62 -23.74
C ILE A 61 26.84 12.30 -23.36
N PHE A 62 27.89 11.51 -23.13
CA PHE A 62 29.23 12.01 -22.80
C PHE A 62 30.20 11.70 -23.92
N ASP A 63 31.14 12.62 -24.17
CA ASP A 63 32.19 12.46 -25.19
C ASP A 63 33.16 11.32 -24.87
N LYS A 64 33.25 10.92 -23.59
CA LYS A 64 34.07 9.80 -23.12
C LYS A 64 33.19 8.64 -22.62
N PRO A 65 33.65 7.38 -22.72
CA PRO A 65 32.90 6.23 -22.23
C PRO A 65 32.53 6.34 -20.74
N VAL A 66 31.25 6.13 -20.42
CA VAL A 66 30.78 6.02 -19.04
C VAL A 66 30.80 4.55 -18.63
N HIS A 67 31.64 4.21 -17.66
CA HIS A 67 31.76 2.86 -17.12
C HIS A 67 30.71 2.61 -16.04
N MET A 68 29.46 2.33 -16.44
CA MET A 68 28.31 2.13 -15.54
C MET A 68 28.55 1.10 -14.43
N TYR A 69 29.46 0.12 -14.65
CA TYR A 69 29.85 -0.89 -13.66
C TYR A 69 30.68 -0.36 -12.48
N ARG A 70 31.12 0.91 -12.52
CA ARG A 70 31.89 1.55 -11.43
C ARG A 70 31.03 2.44 -10.52
N GLY A 71 29.75 2.63 -10.85
CA GLY A 71 28.82 3.40 -10.04
C GLY A 71 28.07 2.53 -9.03
N THR A 72 27.49 3.17 -8.02
CA THR A 72 26.41 2.58 -7.22
C THR A 72 25.12 2.74 -8.01
N THR A 73 24.48 1.61 -8.32
CA THR A 73 23.20 1.41 -9.04
C THR A 73 22.23 2.57 -9.04
#